data_AF-A0A7V6JXV0-F1
#
_entry.id   AF-A0A7V6JXV0-F1
#
_cell.length_a   1.000
_cell.length_b   1.000
_cell.length_c   1.000
_cell.angle_alpha   90.00
_cell.angle_beta   90.00
_cell.angle_gamma   90.00
#
_symmetry.space_group_name_H-M   'P 1'
#
loop_
_entity.id
_entity.type
_entity.pdbx_description
1 polymer ?
#
loop_
_entity_poly.entity_id
_entity_poly.type
_entity_poly.pdbx_seq_one_letter_code
_entity_poly.pdbx_strand_id
1 'polypeptide(L)'
;MNVKIGIMVSVLIATHVYAGDISALSPQEMATIVNYDYPVTLGLKESGPVSSHEWGNLLHFWSYSSKTQTLHSYHIAVFAGGTLFGTNRVAMENRIQEAEIRFAAGPDKYFSVVTMPDGHKVYYSGLAFGPGGALMGGFATLPNGLYDLLVAQAVDFEDDMPQEQKLINPAKPQSTLQEIYPKVEAFILKQLRNNERSQSDVEPDIEQDTPSENVGVTP
;
A
#
# COMPACT_ATOMS: atom_id res chain seq x y z
N MET A 1 -51.34 12.04 17.83
CA MET A 1 -50.27 11.89 16.82
C MET A 1 -49.01 11.44 17.55
N ASN A 2 -48.60 10.18 17.40
CA ASN A 2 -47.43 9.62 18.07
C ASN A 2 -46.26 9.58 17.08
N VAL A 3 -45.25 10.41 17.32
CA VAL A 3 -44.01 10.41 16.54
C VAL A 3 -43.09 9.33 17.12
N LYS A 4 -42.84 8.27 16.35
CA LYS A 4 -41.80 7.27 16.66
C LYS A 4 -40.47 7.83 16.18
N ILE A 5 -39.62 8.23 17.12
CA ILE A 5 -38.20 8.53 16.89
C ILE A 5 -37.48 7.17 16.86
N GLY A 6 -37.16 6.69 15.66
CA GLY A 6 -36.29 5.54 15.46
C GLY A 6 -34.84 5.97 15.66
N ILE A 7 -34.26 5.60 16.80
CA ILE A 7 -32.83 5.75 17.05
C ILE A 7 -32.11 4.76 16.14
N MET A 8 -31.46 5.29 15.10
CA MET A 8 -30.58 4.54 14.22
C MET A 8 -29.25 4.36 14.96
N VAL A 9 -29.05 3.21 15.60
CA VAL A 9 -27.77 2.84 16.22
C VAL A 9 -26.81 2.45 15.11
N SER A 10 -25.95 3.37 14.71
CA SER A 10 -24.77 3.05 13.90
C SER A 10 -23.78 2.30 14.80
N VAL A 11 -23.75 0.97 14.69
CA VAL A 11 -22.69 0.15 15.28
C VAL A 11 -21.43 0.45 14.48
N LEU A 12 -20.61 1.37 14.98
CA LEU A 12 -19.25 1.57 14.50
C LEU A 12 -18.44 0.38 15.01
N ILE A 13 -18.40 -0.72 14.24
CA ILE A 13 -17.41 -1.77 14.49
C ILE A 13 -16.08 -1.17 14.06
N ALA A 14 -15.37 -0.56 15.00
CA ALA A 14 -13.95 -0.28 14.84
C ALA A 14 -13.23 -1.63 14.89
N THR A 15 -13.29 -2.38 13.79
CA THR A 15 -12.35 -3.47 13.55
C THR A 15 -10.99 -2.80 13.55
N HIS A 16 -10.22 -3.06 14.61
CA HIS A 16 -8.79 -2.84 14.56
C HIS A 16 -8.30 -3.76 13.44
N VAL A 17 -8.12 -3.19 12.25
CA VAL A 17 -7.51 -3.91 11.13
C VAL A 17 -6.08 -4.18 11.58
N TYR A 18 -5.89 -5.36 12.16
CA TYR A 18 -4.59 -5.89 12.49
C TYR A 18 -3.94 -6.26 11.16
N ALA A 19 -3.18 -5.33 10.59
CA ALA A 19 -2.13 -5.71 9.67
C ALA A 19 -1.25 -6.65 10.49
N GLY A 20 -1.24 -7.95 10.16
CA GLY A 20 -0.25 -8.85 10.74
C GLY A 20 1.17 -8.35 10.44
N ASP A 21 2.19 -9.13 10.80
CA ASP A 21 3.57 -8.78 10.47
C ASP A 21 3.77 -8.82 8.94
N ILE A 22 3.45 -7.73 8.25
CA ILE A 22 3.84 -7.50 6.87
C ILE A 22 5.29 -7.01 6.93
N SER A 23 6.21 -7.83 6.45
CA SER A 23 7.61 -7.49 6.35
C SER A 23 7.89 -6.68 5.08
N ALA A 24 8.91 -5.82 5.14
CA ALA A 24 9.45 -5.15 3.97
C ALA A 24 9.98 -6.15 2.93
N LEU A 25 9.95 -5.78 1.64
CA LEU A 25 10.84 -6.40 0.66
C LEU A 25 12.28 -6.17 1.09
N SER A 26 13.17 -7.14 0.88
CA SER A 26 14.59 -6.87 1.06
C SER A 26 15.05 -5.83 0.02
N PRO A 27 16.09 -5.03 0.31
CA PRO A 27 16.64 -4.11 -0.68
C PRO A 27 17.07 -4.79 -1.98
N GLN A 28 17.54 -6.03 -1.92
CA GLN A 28 17.95 -6.84 -3.08
C GLN A 28 16.74 -7.26 -3.93
N GLU A 29 15.64 -7.69 -3.30
CA GLU A 29 14.40 -8.01 -4.02
C GLU A 29 13.84 -6.76 -4.69
N MET A 30 13.83 -5.61 -3.99
CA MET A 30 13.36 -4.36 -4.57
C MET A 30 14.24 -3.93 -5.75
N ALA A 31 15.57 -3.99 -5.63
CA ALA A 31 16.48 -3.68 -6.74
C ALA A 31 16.28 -4.62 -7.94
N THR A 32 15.97 -5.90 -7.68
CA THR A 32 15.64 -6.88 -8.73
C THR A 32 14.31 -6.56 -9.42
N ILE A 33 13.30 -6.14 -8.65
CA ILE A 33 11.99 -5.72 -9.17
C ILE A 33 12.11 -4.50 -10.08
N VAL A 34 12.92 -3.52 -9.67
CA VAL A 34 13.17 -2.26 -10.40
C VAL A 34 14.03 -2.49 -11.64
N ASN A 35 14.93 -3.47 -11.60
CA ASN A 35 15.82 -3.87 -12.69
C ASN A 35 16.59 -2.68 -13.26
N TYR A 36 17.69 -2.28 -12.62
CA TYR A 36 18.53 -1.19 -13.10
C TYR A 36 19.42 -1.61 -14.27
N ASP A 37 19.87 -0.64 -15.07
CA ASP A 37 20.85 -0.84 -16.16
C ASP A 37 22.24 -1.32 -15.67
N TYR A 38 22.53 -1.17 -14.38
CA TYR A 38 23.65 -1.82 -13.70
C TYR A 38 23.34 -2.04 -12.20
N PRO A 39 24.10 -2.88 -11.47
CA PRO A 39 23.78 -3.23 -10.08
C PRO A 39 23.71 -2.03 -9.14
N VAL A 40 22.60 -1.92 -8.41
CA VAL A 40 22.35 -0.90 -7.37
C VAL A 40 22.14 -1.58 -6.03
N THR A 41 22.78 -1.04 -4.98
CA THR A 41 22.51 -1.42 -3.60
C THR A 41 21.58 -0.37 -2.99
N LEU A 42 20.34 -0.78 -2.72
CA LEU A 42 19.36 0.06 -2.04
C LEU A 42 19.55 -0.04 -0.52
N GLY A 43 19.35 1.08 0.18
CA GLY A 43 19.14 1.11 1.61
C GLY A 43 17.64 1.09 1.93
N LEU A 44 17.25 0.35 2.95
CA LEU A 44 15.89 0.33 3.48
C LEU A 44 15.78 1.31 4.67
N LYS A 45 14.77 2.17 4.64
CA LYS A 45 14.27 2.90 5.80
C LYS A 45 12.83 2.49 6.03
N GLU A 46 12.53 2.16 7.28
CA GLU A 46 11.19 1.79 7.70
C GLU A 46 10.62 2.85 8.64
N SER A 47 9.33 3.05 8.56
CA SER A 47 8.57 3.81 9.55
C SER A 47 7.38 2.97 9.98
N GLY A 48 7.19 2.88 11.30
CA GLY A 48 6.11 2.13 11.92
C GLY A 48 4.74 2.75 11.63
N PRO A 49 3.67 2.16 12.19
CA PRO A 49 2.32 2.68 12.00
C PRO A 49 2.24 4.13 12.46
N VAL A 50 1.64 4.99 11.62
CA VAL A 50 1.39 6.39 11.91
C VAL A 50 -0.10 6.65 11.72
N SER A 51 -0.84 6.66 12.82
CA SER A 51 -2.30 6.80 12.80
C SER A 51 -2.82 8.13 12.23
N SER A 52 -1.93 9.12 12.04
CA SER A 52 -2.27 10.44 11.51
C SER A 52 -1.36 10.86 10.36
N HIS A 53 -1.15 9.96 9.39
CA HIS A 53 -0.51 10.36 8.14
C HIS A 53 -1.47 11.25 7.35
N GLU A 54 -0.95 12.29 6.70
CA GLU A 54 -1.73 13.21 5.86
C GLU A 54 -2.49 12.53 4.70
N TRP A 55 -2.13 11.27 4.40
CA TRP A 55 -2.73 10.48 3.33
C TRP A 55 -3.69 9.41 3.84
N GLY A 56 -3.83 9.17 5.15
CA GLY A 56 -4.73 8.12 5.66
C GLY A 56 -4.21 7.44 6.92
N ASN A 57 -4.86 6.34 7.30
CA ASN A 57 -4.45 5.53 8.43
C ASN A 57 -3.30 4.59 8.02
N LEU A 58 -2.06 5.07 8.15
CA LEU A 58 -0.86 4.36 7.72
C LEU A 58 -0.52 3.23 8.69
N LEU A 59 -0.42 2.01 8.15
CA LEU A 59 -0.07 0.80 8.88
C LEU A 59 1.43 0.50 8.74
N HIS A 60 1.96 0.57 7.51
CA HIS A 60 3.38 0.34 7.23
C HIS A 60 3.91 1.29 6.16
N PHE A 61 5.16 1.72 6.30
CA PHE A 61 5.87 2.50 5.29
C PHE A 61 7.32 2.04 5.16
N TRP A 62 7.71 1.74 3.92
CA TRP A 62 9.09 1.39 3.56
C TRP A 62 9.58 2.30 2.44
N SER A 63 10.79 2.82 2.60
CA SER A 63 11.49 3.61 1.61
C SER A 63 12.81 2.96 1.23
N TYR A 64 13.03 2.85 -0.08
CA TYR A 64 14.22 2.27 -0.69
C TYR A 64 14.92 3.36 -1.50
N SER A 65 16.20 3.60 -1.22
CA SER A 65 16.97 4.64 -1.91
C SER A 65 18.46 4.33 -1.91
N SER A 66 19.19 4.91 -2.85
CA SER A 66 20.66 4.90 -2.86
C SER A 66 21.19 6.26 -3.31
N LYS A 67 21.61 7.08 -2.34
CA LYS A 67 22.06 8.47 -2.57
C LYS A 67 23.31 8.59 -3.45
N THR A 68 24.00 7.48 -3.69
CA THR A 68 25.30 7.47 -4.41
C THR A 68 25.22 6.77 -5.76
N GLN A 69 24.10 6.13 -6.10
CA GLN A 69 24.03 5.26 -7.29
C GLN A 69 22.86 5.59 -8.21
N THR A 70 21.78 6.17 -7.72
CA THR A 70 20.60 6.49 -8.55
C THR A 70 19.88 7.72 -8.02
N LEU A 71 19.18 8.41 -8.90
CA LEU A 71 18.28 9.52 -8.55
C LEU A 71 16.87 9.03 -8.18
N HIS A 72 16.63 7.73 -8.24
CA HIS A 72 15.33 7.14 -8.00
C HIS A 72 15.23 6.60 -6.58
N SER A 73 14.13 6.92 -5.91
CA SER A 73 13.73 6.26 -4.67
C SER A 73 12.33 5.68 -4.79
N TYR A 74 12.05 4.66 -3.99
CA TYR A 74 10.78 3.94 -4.02
C TYR A 74 10.17 3.89 -2.64
N HIS A 75 8.86 4.05 -2.59
CA HIS A 75 8.09 4.04 -1.36
C HIS A 75 6.97 3.01 -1.48
N ILE A 76 6.80 2.20 -0.46
CA ILE A 76 5.70 1.25 -0.34
C ILE A 76 4.98 1.60 0.95
N ALA A 77 3.69 1.90 0.84
CA ALA A 77 2.86 2.26 1.97
C ALA A 77 1.59 1.42 1.99
N VAL A 78 1.29 0.85 3.15
CA VAL A 78 0.06 0.07 3.40
C VAL A 78 -0.79 0.85 4.38
N PHE A 79 -2.04 1.09 4.01
CA PHE A 79 -3.03 1.79 4.83
C PHE A 79 -4.19 0.87 5.17
N ALA A 80 -4.96 1.22 6.20
CA ALA A 80 -6.26 0.59 6.41
C ALA A 80 -7.15 0.84 5.19
N GLY A 81 -7.92 -0.18 4.78
CA GLY A 81 -8.73 -0.13 3.57
C GLY A 81 -9.72 1.04 3.54
N GLY A 82 -9.78 1.72 2.41
CA GLY A 82 -10.64 2.89 2.19
C GLY A 82 -10.18 4.16 2.89
N THR A 83 -8.98 4.19 3.50
CA THR A 83 -8.47 5.37 4.21
C THR A 83 -7.47 6.18 3.40
N LEU A 84 -6.86 5.60 2.35
CA LEU A 84 -5.90 6.31 1.50
C LEU A 84 -6.58 7.49 0.78
N PHE A 85 -6.02 8.68 0.94
CA PHE A 85 -6.51 10.01 0.56
C PHE A 85 -7.80 10.46 1.27
N GLY A 86 -8.27 9.74 2.28
CA GLY A 86 -9.46 10.08 3.06
C GLY A 86 -10.65 10.45 2.17
N THR A 87 -11.28 11.60 2.45
CA THR A 87 -12.45 12.08 1.70
C THR A 87 -12.15 12.46 0.25
N ASN A 88 -10.88 12.59 -0.14
CA ASN A 88 -10.48 12.98 -1.49
C ASN A 88 -10.30 11.77 -2.43
N ARG A 89 -10.40 10.53 -1.91
CA ARG A 89 -10.12 9.31 -2.68
C ARG A 89 -10.92 9.23 -3.97
N VAL A 90 -12.25 9.37 -3.89
CA VAL A 90 -13.14 9.29 -5.06
C VAL A 90 -12.84 10.38 -6.08
N ALA A 91 -12.57 11.61 -5.63
CA ALA A 91 -12.22 12.71 -6.52
C ALA A 91 -10.89 12.46 -7.25
N MET A 92 -9.90 11.87 -6.56
CA MET A 92 -8.63 11.49 -7.16
C MET A 92 -8.81 10.40 -8.23
N GLU A 93 -9.56 9.33 -7.93
CA GLU A 93 -9.83 8.25 -8.89
C GLU A 93 -10.53 8.77 -10.16
N ASN A 94 -11.55 9.61 -10.01
CA ASN A 94 -12.25 10.22 -11.14
C ASN A 94 -11.32 11.11 -11.98
N ARG A 95 -10.49 11.93 -11.33
CA ARG A 95 -9.53 12.78 -12.03
C ARG A 95 -8.54 11.98 -12.86
N ILE A 96 -8.09 10.82 -12.35
CA ILE A 96 -7.17 9.92 -13.07
C ILE A 96 -7.88 9.31 -14.28
N GLN A 97 -9.11 8.82 -14.12
CA GLN A 97 -9.91 8.28 -15.23
C GLN A 97 -10.15 9.33 -16.32
N GLU A 98 -10.51 10.56 -15.94
CA GLU A 98 -10.68 11.67 -16.89
C GLU A 98 -9.37 12.03 -17.60
N ALA A 99 -8.26 12.06 -16.85
CA ALA A 99 -6.94 12.34 -17.40
C ALA A 99 -6.50 11.23 -18.38
N GLU A 100 -6.69 9.96 -18.04
CA GLU A 100 -6.37 8.83 -18.93
C GLU A 100 -7.10 8.96 -20.27
N ILE A 101 -8.40 9.28 -20.27
CA ILE A 101 -9.17 9.50 -21.50
C ILE A 101 -8.63 10.71 -22.28
N ARG A 102 -8.37 11.82 -21.58
CA ARG A 102 -7.91 13.08 -22.19
C ARG A 102 -6.52 12.97 -22.80
N PHE A 103 -5.63 12.19 -22.18
CA PHE A 103 -4.24 12.02 -22.59
C PHE A 103 -3.97 10.69 -23.29
N ALA A 104 -5.00 9.92 -23.65
CA ALA A 104 -4.88 8.61 -24.30
C ALA A 104 -4.02 8.62 -25.58
N ALA A 105 -3.96 9.75 -26.28
CA ALA A 105 -3.18 9.94 -27.51
C ALA A 105 -1.81 10.61 -27.29
N GLY A 106 -1.47 10.97 -26.05
CA GLY A 106 -0.22 11.65 -25.69
C GLY A 106 0.91 10.67 -25.33
N PRO A 107 2.17 11.10 -25.46
CA PRO A 107 3.33 10.30 -25.04
C PRO A 107 3.43 10.14 -23.50
N ASP A 108 2.73 10.99 -22.75
CA ASP A 108 2.84 11.12 -21.30
C ASP A 108 1.79 10.28 -20.56
N LYS A 109 2.09 8.99 -20.33
CA LYS A 109 1.24 8.06 -19.58
C LYS A 109 1.41 8.16 -18.07
N TYR A 110 1.47 9.37 -17.53
CA TYR A 110 1.55 9.58 -16.06
C TYR A 110 0.24 9.27 -15.34
N PHE A 111 -0.87 9.21 -16.10
CA PHE A 111 -2.19 8.87 -15.60
C PHE A 111 -2.70 7.63 -16.33
N SER A 112 -3.05 6.59 -15.58
CA SER A 112 -3.66 5.40 -16.15
C SER A 112 -4.47 4.64 -15.11
N VAL A 113 -5.43 3.86 -15.57
CA VAL A 113 -6.20 2.92 -14.78
C VAL A 113 -6.02 1.53 -15.36
N VAL A 114 -5.33 0.67 -14.61
CA VAL A 114 -5.11 -0.72 -14.99
C VAL A 114 -6.10 -1.60 -14.25
N THR A 115 -6.83 -2.44 -14.97
CA THR A 115 -7.66 -3.49 -14.36
C THR A 115 -6.82 -4.75 -14.21
N MET A 116 -6.70 -5.23 -12.98
CA MET A 116 -5.92 -6.42 -12.62
C MET A 116 -6.69 -7.72 -12.96
N PRO A 117 -6.02 -8.89 -13.00
CA PRO A 117 -6.67 -10.15 -13.39
C PRO A 117 -7.87 -10.57 -12.54
N ASP A 118 -7.94 -10.14 -11.28
CA ASP A 118 -9.06 -10.38 -10.35
C ASP A 118 -10.17 -9.31 -10.45
N GLY A 119 -10.02 -8.35 -11.37
CA GLY A 119 -10.98 -7.30 -11.67
C GLY A 119 -10.84 -6.02 -10.85
N HIS A 120 -9.96 -5.97 -9.84
CA HIS A 120 -9.74 -4.71 -9.11
C HIS A 120 -8.94 -3.71 -9.97
N LYS A 121 -9.08 -2.41 -9.69
CA LYS A 121 -8.42 -1.34 -10.45
C LYS A 121 -7.25 -0.76 -9.68
N VAL A 122 -6.14 -0.55 -10.39
CA VAL A 122 -4.97 0.20 -9.90
C VAL A 122 -4.90 1.52 -10.65
N TYR A 123 -4.82 2.61 -9.89
CA TYR A 123 -4.77 3.97 -10.39
C TYR A 123 -3.34 4.49 -10.32
N TYR A 124 -2.83 4.97 -11.45
CA TYR A 124 -1.50 5.58 -11.55
C TYR A 124 -1.66 7.08 -11.78
N SER A 125 -0.88 7.88 -11.05
CA SER A 125 -0.92 9.34 -11.14
C SER A 125 0.40 9.98 -10.78
N GLY A 126 0.60 11.20 -11.27
CA GLY A 126 1.50 12.13 -10.62
C GLY A 126 0.97 12.57 -9.25
N LEU A 127 1.78 12.44 -8.19
CA LEU A 127 1.41 12.85 -6.83
C LEU A 127 2.04 14.18 -6.42
N ALA A 128 3.29 14.43 -6.82
CA ALA A 128 3.96 15.71 -6.62
C ALA A 128 4.96 15.99 -7.74
N PHE A 129 5.15 17.27 -8.07
CA PHE A 129 6.16 17.76 -9.01
C PHE A 129 6.70 19.10 -8.52
N GLY A 130 8.00 19.30 -8.58
CA GLY A 130 8.63 20.57 -8.21
C GLY A 130 10.12 20.61 -8.57
N PRO A 131 10.81 21.72 -8.24
CA PRO A 131 12.23 21.91 -8.54
C PRO A 131 13.14 20.80 -7.99
N GLY A 132 12.74 20.18 -6.88
CA GLY A 132 13.49 19.08 -6.26
C GLY A 132 13.22 17.69 -6.83
N GLY A 133 12.24 17.53 -7.73
CA GLY A 133 11.89 16.21 -8.24
C GLY A 133 10.42 15.99 -8.61
N ALA A 134 10.11 14.72 -8.88
CA ALA A 134 8.76 14.25 -9.17
C ALA A 134 8.46 12.98 -8.37
N LEU A 135 7.21 12.81 -7.93
CA LEU A 135 6.74 11.62 -7.20
C LEU A 135 5.53 11.02 -7.90
N MET A 136 5.72 9.89 -8.57
CA MET A 136 4.65 9.11 -9.24
C MET A 136 4.16 8.01 -8.31
N GLY A 137 2.86 7.75 -8.30
CA GLY A 137 2.26 6.72 -7.46
C GLY A 137 1.27 5.83 -8.22
N GLY A 138 1.31 4.54 -7.93
CA GLY A 138 0.26 3.57 -8.23
C GLY A 138 -0.43 3.18 -6.93
N PHE A 139 -1.76 3.19 -6.89
CA PHE A 139 -2.51 2.82 -5.70
C PHE A 139 -3.80 2.06 -6.01
N ALA A 140 -4.19 1.18 -5.10
CA ALA A 140 -5.46 0.47 -5.13
C ALA A 140 -5.92 0.09 -3.73
N THR A 141 -7.19 -0.29 -3.62
CA THR A 141 -7.66 -1.09 -2.49
C THR A 141 -7.43 -2.56 -2.85
N LEU A 142 -6.73 -3.29 -1.98
CA LEU A 142 -6.38 -4.69 -2.20
C LEU A 142 -7.63 -5.59 -2.18
N PRO A 143 -7.57 -6.77 -2.82
CA PRO A 143 -8.62 -7.77 -2.74
C PRO A 143 -8.97 -8.09 -1.29
N ASN A 144 -10.27 -8.20 -0.98
CA ASN A 144 -10.90 -8.25 0.37
C ASN A 144 -11.20 -6.89 1.03
N GLY A 145 -10.69 -5.78 0.49
CA GLY A 145 -11.04 -4.44 0.94
C GLY A 145 -10.43 -4.01 2.28
N LEU A 146 -9.60 -4.83 2.91
CA LEU A 146 -9.06 -4.56 4.25
C LEU A 146 -7.87 -3.59 4.24
N TYR A 147 -7.18 -3.46 3.11
CA TYR A 147 -5.96 -2.68 2.98
C TYR A 147 -5.98 -1.84 1.71
N ASP A 148 -5.44 -0.63 1.77
CA ASP A 148 -5.03 0.12 0.59
C ASP A 148 -3.51 0.01 0.44
N LEU A 149 -3.05 -0.14 -0.80
CA LEU A 149 -1.63 -0.16 -1.15
C LEU A 149 -1.30 1.07 -1.99
N LEU A 150 -0.20 1.73 -1.66
CA LEU A 150 0.45 2.75 -2.47
C LEU A 150 1.90 2.33 -2.73
N VAL A 151 2.28 2.25 -4.01
CA VAL A 151 3.67 2.12 -4.44
C VAL A 151 4.02 3.38 -5.21
N ALA A 152 5.04 4.09 -4.75
CA ALA A 152 5.47 5.34 -5.36
C ALA A 152 6.94 5.29 -5.76
N GLN A 153 7.25 6.00 -6.85
CA GLN A 153 8.59 6.24 -7.34
C GLN A 153 8.84 7.75 -7.29
N ALA A 154 9.85 8.16 -6.55
CA ALA A 154 10.36 9.52 -6.59
C ALA A 154 11.60 9.58 -7.50
N VAL A 155 11.75 10.70 -8.19
CA VAL A 155 12.96 11.06 -8.95
C VAL A 155 13.44 12.39 -8.41
N ASP A 156 14.63 12.40 -7.82
CA ASP A 156 15.27 13.60 -7.30
C ASP A 156 16.00 14.31 -8.46
N PHE A 157 15.62 15.54 -8.78
CA PHE A 157 16.31 16.32 -9.80
C PHE A 157 17.48 17.06 -9.17
N GLU A 158 18.65 16.97 -9.79
CA GLU A 158 19.88 17.65 -9.33
C GLU A 158 20.14 18.92 -10.14
N ASP A 159 19.12 19.51 -10.78
CA ASP A 159 19.27 20.65 -11.68
C ASP A 159 19.95 21.84 -10.98
N ASP A 160 19.56 22.10 -9.73
CA ASP A 160 20.05 23.20 -8.89
C ASP A 160 21.34 22.88 -8.11
N MET A 161 21.89 21.67 -8.22
CA MET A 161 23.11 21.27 -7.50
C MET A 161 24.39 21.70 -8.24
N PRO A 162 25.47 22.06 -7.54
CA PRO A 162 26.79 22.24 -8.16
C PRO A 162 27.24 20.96 -8.88
N GLN A 163 27.91 21.11 -10.02
CA GLN A 163 28.29 19.99 -10.89
C GLN A 163 29.12 18.92 -10.15
N GLU A 164 29.94 19.34 -9.19
CA GLU A 164 30.79 18.46 -8.38
C GLU A 164 30.00 17.62 -7.37
N GLN A 165 28.75 17.99 -7.10
CA GLN A 165 27.84 17.28 -6.20
C GLN A 165 26.87 16.37 -6.95
N LYS A 166 26.72 16.54 -8.28
CA LYS A 166 25.81 15.72 -9.09
C LYS A 166 26.34 14.31 -9.25
N LEU A 167 25.45 13.33 -9.30
CA LEU A 167 25.81 11.96 -9.60
C LEU A 167 26.33 11.84 -11.04
N ILE A 168 27.47 11.17 -11.18
CA ILE A 168 28.04 10.87 -12.50
C ILE A 168 27.38 9.59 -13.01
N ASN A 169 26.65 9.70 -14.12
CA ASN A 169 25.97 8.59 -14.80
C ASN A 169 25.05 7.76 -13.87
N PRO A 170 24.09 8.35 -13.14
CA PRO A 170 23.25 7.62 -12.19
C PRO A 170 22.44 6.49 -12.85
N ALA A 171 22.21 5.41 -12.09
CA ALA A 171 21.59 4.18 -12.57
C ALA A 171 20.14 4.46 -12.92
N LYS A 172 19.70 3.93 -14.05
CA LYS A 172 18.36 4.16 -14.56
C LYS A 172 17.51 2.89 -14.40
N PRO A 173 16.31 2.99 -13.80
CA PRO A 173 15.41 1.87 -13.73
C PRO A 173 14.98 1.45 -15.14
N GLN A 174 14.94 0.16 -15.40
CA GLN A 174 14.42 -0.41 -16.64
C GLN A 174 12.97 -0.87 -16.50
N SER A 175 12.48 -1.07 -15.28
CA SER A 175 11.06 -1.33 -15.01
C SER A 175 10.31 -0.04 -14.72
N THR A 176 9.12 0.07 -15.31
CA THR A 176 8.15 1.12 -15.06
C THR A 176 7.40 0.88 -13.74
N LEU A 177 6.78 1.93 -13.18
CA LEU A 177 5.95 1.78 -11.99
C LEU A 177 4.79 0.78 -12.18
N GLN A 178 4.23 0.72 -13.40
CA GLN A 178 3.17 -0.24 -13.79
C GLN A 178 3.66 -1.70 -13.78
N GLU A 179 4.95 -1.95 -13.99
CA GLU A 179 5.56 -3.28 -13.90
C GLU A 179 6.03 -3.62 -12.48
N ILE A 180 6.36 -2.60 -11.68
CA ILE A 180 6.80 -2.74 -10.28
C ILE A 180 5.62 -3.03 -9.36
N TYR A 181 4.54 -2.24 -9.46
CA TYR A 181 3.36 -2.34 -8.60
C TYR A 181 2.82 -3.78 -8.46
N PRO A 182 2.53 -4.54 -9.54
CA PRO A 182 1.96 -5.88 -9.40
C PRO A 182 2.90 -6.87 -8.70
N LYS A 183 4.22 -6.68 -8.80
CA LYS A 183 5.20 -7.53 -8.09
C LYS A 183 5.20 -7.23 -6.59
N VAL A 184 5.10 -5.96 -6.22
CA VAL A 184 4.96 -5.53 -4.82
C VAL A 184 3.64 -6.00 -4.24
N GLU A 185 2.53 -5.79 -4.94
CA GLU A 185 1.21 -6.26 -4.53
C GLU A 185 1.19 -7.77 -4.29
N ALA A 186 1.73 -8.56 -5.23
CA ALA A 186 1.79 -10.01 -5.09
C ALA A 186 2.58 -10.44 -3.84
N PHE A 187 3.66 -9.73 -3.51
CA PHE A 187 4.44 -9.95 -2.29
C PHE A 187 3.62 -9.66 -1.03
N ILE A 188 2.93 -8.52 -0.96
CA ILE A 188 2.07 -8.14 0.18
C ILE A 188 0.93 -9.14 0.36
N LEU A 189 0.21 -9.48 -0.72
CA LEU A 189 -0.89 -10.45 -0.69
C LEU A 189 -0.43 -11.84 -0.25
N LYS A 190 0.80 -12.25 -0.60
CA LYS A 190 1.36 -13.52 -0.12
C LYS A 190 1.53 -13.54 1.40
N GLN A 191 2.00 -12.44 2.00
CA GLN A 191 2.17 -12.34 3.45
C GLN A 191 0.81 -12.33 4.17
N LEU A 192 -0.15 -11.56 3.66
CA LEU A 192 -1.51 -11.50 4.23
C LEU A 192 -2.17 -12.88 4.27
N ARG A 193 -2.10 -13.66 3.18
CA ARG A 193 -2.64 -15.03 3.13
C ARG A 193 -1.96 -15.98 4.12
N ASN A 194 -0.65 -15.83 4.33
CA ASN A 194 0.09 -16.66 5.28
C ASN A 194 -0.30 -16.34 6.73
N ASN A 195 -0.57 -15.07 7.03
CA ASN A 195 -1.02 -14.62 8.34
C ASN A 195 -2.44 -15.13 8.65
N GLU A 196 -3.35 -15.11 7.67
CA GLU A 196 -4.71 -15.67 7.82
C GLU A 196 -4.69 -17.17 8.12
N ARG A 197 -3.85 -17.96 7.42
CA ARG A 197 -3.70 -19.40 7.67
C ARG A 197 -3.17 -19.69 9.07
N SER A 198 -2.17 -18.92 9.51
CA SER A 198 -1.56 -19.11 10.82
C SER A 198 -2.54 -18.82 11.96
N GLN A 199 -3.56 -17.98 11.73
CA GLN A 199 -4.63 -17.69 12.69
C GLN A 199 -5.74 -18.75 12.69
N SER A 200 -6.02 -19.41 11.55
CA SER A 200 -7.02 -20.48 11.48
C SER A 200 -6.56 -21.80 12.11
N ASP A 201 -5.25 -22.00 12.25
CA ASP A 201 -4.67 -23.23 12.80
C ASP A 201 -4.60 -23.23 14.35
N VAL A 202 -5.09 -22.18 15.00
CA VAL A 202 -5.24 -22.09 16.46
C VAL A 202 -6.71 -22.34 16.82
N GLU A 203 -7.15 -23.60 16.78
CA GLU A 203 -8.41 -23.99 17.44
C GLU A 203 -8.25 -23.81 18.97
N PRO A 204 -9.23 -23.22 19.67
CA PRO A 204 -9.25 -23.27 21.12
C PRO A 204 -9.57 -24.70 21.55
N ASP A 205 -8.70 -25.30 22.38
CA ASP A 205 -9.07 -26.45 23.21
C ASP A 205 -10.26 -26.01 24.07
N ILE A 206 -11.47 -26.32 23.62
CA ILE A 206 -12.67 -26.19 24.44
C ILE A 206 -12.62 -27.38 25.40
N GLU A 207 -12.08 -27.16 26.59
CA GLU A 207 -12.32 -28.03 27.75
C GLU A 207 -13.85 -28.09 27.97
N GLN A 208 -14.45 -29.19 27.52
CA GLN A 208 -15.83 -29.51 27.82
C GLN A 208 -15.94 -29.93 29.29
N ASP A 209 -16.15 -28.96 30.16
CA ASP A 209 -16.53 -29.20 31.55
C ASP A 209 -17.92 -29.84 31.56
N THR A 210 -17.96 -31.15 31.85
CA THR A 210 -19.20 -31.92 31.93
C THR A 210 -19.84 -31.70 33.31
N PRO A 211 -21.12 -31.30 33.40
CA PRO A 211 -21.76 -31.16 34.70
C PRO A 211 -22.06 -32.56 35.29
N SER A 212 -21.47 -32.86 36.44
CA SER A 212 -21.78 -34.06 37.22
C SER A 212 -23.18 -33.93 37.83
N GLU A 213 -24.10 -34.75 37.32
CA GLU A 213 -25.43 -34.97 37.87
C GLU A 213 -25.32 -35.65 39.25
N ASN A 214 -25.76 -34.96 40.31
CA ASN A 214 -25.81 -35.55 41.65
C ASN A 214 -27.27 -35.85 42.02
N VAL A 215 -27.65 -37.12 41.89
CA VAL A 215 -28.96 -37.64 42.26
C VAL A 215 -28.98 -37.90 43.78
N GLY A 216 -29.62 -37.00 44.53
CA GLY A 216 -29.86 -37.14 45.97
C GLY A 216 -31.25 -37.68 46.26
N VAL A 217 -31.29 -38.93 46.75
CA VAL A 217 -32.47 -39.70 47.15
C VAL A 217 -33.02 -39.23 48.51
N THR A 218 -34.33 -39.03 48.59
CA THR A 218 -35.10 -38.84 49.84
C THR A 218 -35.41 -40.17 50.53
N PRO A 219 -35.55 -40.14 51.86
CA PRO A 219 -36.73 -40.71 52.50
C PRO A 219 -37.54 -39.67 53.28
#